data_AF-A0A9D0VF97-F1
#
_entry.id   AF-A0A9D0VF97-F1
#
_cell.length_a   1.000
_cell.length_b   1.000
_cell.length_c   1.000
_cell.angle_alpha   90.00
_cell.angle_beta   90.00
_cell.angle_gamma   90.00
#
_symmetry.space_group_name_H-M   'P 1'
#
loop_
_entity.id
_entity.type
_entity.pdbx_description
1 polymer ?
#
loop_
_entity_poly.entity_id
_entity_poly.type
_entity_poly.pdbx_seq_one_letter_code
_entity_poly.pdbx_strand_id
1 'polypeptide(L)'
;MAQERWDVVVKLLNGPLSAMGEQVLRGPVVRIGARPGPGGFTLTGYRGLDARQCTITAYEDGRAEVAPVGGNQVRMAPHANVRWQDLDPISGPEHLSRGCVIHLGPVGRGATIEFVECRRLGVWRKGRLVSEVAGGPPGASEPVPEAYDVRRVSLLRTSVAPLWFMGCSFLIALTTAASLLLVGLAAHLVRPVATIGPTVEGYEMWASVEVSEDDLAQELLEGLEQPYMRFIMEPNIEAAAARERGWEEPEAWDQRFFQHVTASVRRHASSWSFFRRLDAVRVEYAKVVLALRQADLPEVFAGIPYQESRYNASITSEVCAEGWWQFMPEVAYRLEREGLDFRVAGCSFQTDRKISWSPTEKAPPPRVRENGAYMSEGKCVIDACNVDDRKNLSRATAAAIFTLREAWSDPLLRGSGSAVQLTITSHNAGYDDGRFGSKYRKSVNVKPAYERWITKNPGQGLHFTGQNIRCPDLTKRSACGGVYLAETQHYAYTIVAQHFLAVCYYAQNYPEEQAFKPWRFFVSSDGYCDQFDIPTREEVKRKVVK
;
A
#
# COMPACT_ATOMS: atom_id res chain seq x y z
N MET A 1 36.87 -21.42 9.63
CA MET A 1 35.71 -20.74 9.04
C MET A 1 35.78 -19.29 9.45
N ALA A 2 35.92 -18.41 8.48
CA ALA A 2 36.08 -16.98 8.67
C ALA A 2 34.69 -16.36 8.52
N GLN A 3 34.16 -15.73 9.56
CA GLN A 3 32.85 -15.08 9.51
C GLN A 3 33.07 -13.63 9.07
N GLU A 4 32.39 -13.21 8.01
CA GLU A 4 32.44 -11.83 7.52
C GLU A 4 31.67 -10.94 8.49
N ARG A 5 32.29 -9.83 8.93
CA ARG A 5 31.64 -8.87 9.83
C ARG A 5 31.15 -7.65 9.06
N TRP A 6 29.87 -7.38 9.21
CA TRP A 6 29.18 -6.22 8.66
C TRP A 6 28.82 -5.26 9.79
N ASP A 7 29.27 -4.00 9.66
CA ASP A 7 28.95 -2.91 10.59
C ASP A 7 27.90 -1.99 9.94
N VAL A 8 27.09 -1.34 10.76
CA VAL A 8 25.97 -0.49 10.32
C VAL A 8 26.39 0.98 10.46
N VAL A 9 26.30 1.75 9.38
CA VAL A 9 26.56 3.19 9.40
C VAL A 9 25.22 3.94 9.49
N VAL A 10 25.09 4.80 10.50
CA VAL A 10 23.88 5.60 10.72
C VAL A 10 24.22 7.06 10.99
N LYS A 11 23.28 7.96 10.76
CA LYS A 11 23.44 9.40 11.02
C LYS A 11 22.24 9.94 11.79
N LEU A 12 22.46 10.63 12.91
CA LEU A 12 21.35 11.25 13.64
C LEU A 12 20.95 12.57 13.00
N LEU A 13 19.65 12.75 12.76
CA LEU A 13 19.11 13.90 12.04
C LEU A 13 18.56 14.98 12.97
N ASN A 14 18.27 14.66 14.23
CA ASN A 14 17.71 15.61 15.20
C ASN A 14 18.33 15.43 16.59
N GLY A 15 18.08 16.38 17.50
CA GLY A 15 18.41 16.26 18.92
C GLY A 15 19.90 16.36 19.25
N PRO A 16 20.31 15.98 20.49
CA PRO A 16 21.63 16.30 21.03
C PRO A 16 22.81 15.68 20.28
N LEU A 17 22.60 14.59 19.55
CA LEU A 17 23.66 13.86 18.85
C LEU A 17 23.68 14.15 17.34
N SER A 18 22.84 15.06 16.82
CA SER A 18 22.79 15.33 15.38
C SER A 18 24.08 15.94 14.82
N ALA A 19 24.89 16.59 15.67
CA ALA A 19 26.18 17.18 15.28
C ALA A 19 27.32 16.15 15.13
N MET A 20 27.12 14.89 15.54
CA MET A 20 28.17 13.87 15.53
C MET A 20 28.48 13.29 14.15
N GLY A 21 27.71 13.63 13.12
CA GLY A 21 27.87 13.09 11.76
C GLY A 21 27.55 11.60 11.67
N GLU A 22 28.15 10.91 10.72
CA GLU A 22 27.97 9.46 10.54
C GLU A 22 28.65 8.66 11.66
N GLN A 23 27.94 7.69 12.21
CA GLN A 23 28.37 6.81 13.29
C GLN A 23 28.44 5.38 12.76
N VAL A 24 29.59 4.73 12.95
CA VAL A 24 29.81 3.32 12.57
C VAL A 24 29.55 2.43 13.79
N LEU A 25 28.51 1.61 13.71
CA LEU A 25 28.04 0.75 14.79
C LEU A 25 28.42 -0.71 14.54
N ARG A 26 28.93 -1.38 15.58
CA ARG A 26 29.49 -2.74 15.46
C ARG A 26 28.37 -3.79 15.33
N GLY A 27 28.27 -4.45 14.18
CA GLY A 27 27.30 -5.52 13.92
C GLY A 27 27.76 -6.92 14.37
N PRO A 28 27.05 -8.00 14.02
CA PRO A 28 25.92 -8.05 13.07
C PRO A 28 24.57 -7.62 13.66
N VAL A 29 24.44 -7.54 14.99
CA VAL A 29 23.20 -7.06 15.65
C VAL A 29 23.53 -5.85 16.51
N VAL A 30 23.03 -4.69 16.12
CA VAL A 30 23.22 -3.42 16.81
C VAL A 30 21.97 -3.10 17.61
N ARG A 31 22.08 -3.07 18.94
CA ARG A 31 20.99 -2.65 19.84
C ARG A 31 21.04 -1.14 20.03
N ILE A 32 19.92 -0.46 19.89
CA ILE A 32 19.82 1.00 20.01
C ILE A 32 18.77 1.35 21.07
N GLY A 33 19.07 2.32 21.94
CA GLY A 33 18.12 2.79 22.95
C GLY A 33 18.76 3.74 23.97
N ALA A 34 18.03 4.05 25.03
CA ALA A 34 18.54 4.89 26.12
C ALA A 34 19.64 4.19 26.94
N ARG A 35 19.57 2.86 27.06
CA ARG A 35 20.53 2.00 27.78
C ARG A 35 20.58 0.60 27.12
N PRO A 36 21.12 0.47 25.90
CA PRO A 36 20.95 -0.72 25.06
C PRO A 36 21.72 -1.96 25.57
N GLY A 37 22.65 -1.76 26.52
CA GLY A 37 23.54 -2.79 27.05
C GLY A 37 24.91 -2.81 26.35
N PRO A 38 25.80 -3.75 26.72
CA PRO A 38 27.16 -3.83 26.17
C PRO A 38 27.17 -3.90 24.65
N GLY A 39 27.98 -3.06 24.00
CA GLY A 39 28.13 -3.01 22.54
C GLY A 39 26.98 -2.34 21.78
N GLY A 40 25.92 -1.86 22.46
CA GLY A 40 24.82 -1.14 21.85
C GLY A 40 25.08 0.37 21.69
N PHE A 41 24.31 1.01 20.82
CA PHE A 41 24.38 2.45 20.56
C PHE A 41 23.44 3.24 21.48
N THR A 42 24.03 4.01 22.39
CA THR A 42 23.30 4.72 23.44
C THR A 42 22.88 6.10 22.96
N LEU A 43 21.57 6.37 22.99
CA LEU A 43 20.96 7.64 22.60
C LEU A 43 20.88 8.61 23.78
N THR A 44 22.05 9.03 24.28
CA THR A 44 22.16 9.93 25.43
C THR A 44 21.50 11.29 25.15
N GLY A 45 20.69 11.77 26.09
CA GLY A 45 20.04 13.09 26.02
C GLY A 45 18.68 13.12 25.31
N TYR A 46 18.27 12.04 24.65
CA TYR A 46 16.93 11.90 24.10
C TYR A 46 15.92 11.46 25.17
N ARG A 47 14.70 12.00 25.12
CA ARG A 47 13.61 11.68 26.05
C ARG A 47 12.55 10.82 25.35
N GLY A 48 11.89 9.94 26.11
CA GLY A 48 10.83 9.06 25.60
C GLY A 48 11.36 7.83 24.87
N LEU A 49 12.59 7.40 25.17
CA LEU A 49 13.18 6.18 24.64
C LEU A 49 13.29 5.12 25.73
N ASP A 50 12.95 3.89 25.37
CA ASP A 50 13.17 2.72 26.21
C ASP A 50 14.65 2.35 26.29
N ALA A 51 15.01 1.54 27.29
CA ALA A 51 16.37 1.07 27.49
C ALA A 51 16.92 0.41 26.22
N ARG A 52 16.12 -0.44 25.58
CA ARG A 52 16.38 -1.05 24.28
C ARG A 52 15.21 -0.71 23.37
N GLN A 53 15.34 0.30 22.52
CA GLN A 53 14.25 0.73 21.65
C GLN A 53 14.09 -0.20 20.45
N CYS A 54 15.19 -0.47 19.75
CA CYS A 54 15.18 -1.24 18.51
C CYS A 54 16.49 -2.01 18.31
N THR A 55 16.49 -2.91 17.34
CA THR A 55 17.68 -3.61 16.84
C THR A 55 17.83 -3.41 15.35
N ILE A 56 19.05 -3.12 14.90
CA ILE A 56 19.41 -3.20 13.48
C ILE A 56 20.27 -4.44 13.27
N THR A 57 19.83 -5.34 12.40
CA THR A 57 20.55 -6.57 12.03
C THR A 57 21.14 -6.39 10.64
N ALA A 58 22.45 -6.59 10.48
CA ALA A 58 23.16 -6.58 9.21
C ALA A 58 23.47 -8.01 8.75
N TYR A 59 23.19 -8.29 7.47
CA TYR A 59 23.36 -9.59 6.84
C TYR A 59 24.61 -9.63 5.95
N GLU A 60 25.04 -10.84 5.59
CA GLU A 60 26.31 -11.11 4.90
C GLU A 60 26.41 -10.53 3.47
N ASP A 61 25.30 -10.04 2.92
CA ASP A 61 25.22 -9.41 1.59
C ASP A 61 25.05 -7.88 1.63
N GLY A 62 25.25 -7.28 2.80
CA GLY A 62 25.12 -5.83 3.00
C GLY A 62 23.68 -5.35 3.14
N ARG A 63 22.69 -6.25 3.21
CA ARG A 63 21.33 -5.90 3.63
C ARG A 63 21.26 -5.63 5.13
N ALA A 64 20.34 -4.79 5.54
CA ALA A 64 20.00 -4.61 6.96
C ALA A 64 18.50 -4.59 7.17
N GLU A 65 18.09 -4.91 8.39
CA GLU A 65 16.72 -4.80 8.87
C GLU A 65 16.69 -4.07 10.21
N VAL A 66 15.65 -3.27 10.44
CA VAL A 66 15.35 -2.71 11.76
C VAL A 66 14.12 -3.40 12.34
N ALA A 67 14.17 -3.77 13.61
CA ALA A 67 13.04 -4.31 14.34
C ALA A 67 12.84 -3.57 15.67
N PRO A 68 11.59 -3.34 16.10
CA PRO A 68 11.31 -2.84 17.45
C PRO A 68 11.64 -3.93 18.47
N VAL A 69 12.12 -3.53 19.64
CA VAL A 69 12.26 -4.46 20.76
C VAL A 69 10.94 -4.49 21.53
N GLY A 70 10.17 -5.57 21.42
CA GLY A 70 8.84 -5.65 22.02
C GLY A 70 7.86 -4.68 21.37
N GLY A 71 7.02 -3.99 22.16
CA GLY A 71 6.02 -3.03 21.69
C GLY A 71 6.55 -1.61 21.49
N ASN A 72 7.87 -1.43 21.36
CA ASN A 72 8.49 -0.12 21.34
C ASN A 72 8.22 0.62 20.02
N GLN A 73 7.94 1.92 20.12
CA GLN A 73 7.61 2.72 18.95
C GLN A 73 8.85 2.97 18.08
N VAL A 74 8.86 2.37 16.90
CA VAL A 74 9.87 2.55 15.86
C VAL A 74 9.12 2.85 14.57
N ARG A 75 9.29 4.02 13.98
CA ARG A 75 8.65 4.39 12.69
C ARG A 75 9.72 4.40 11.63
N MET A 76 9.37 4.05 10.40
CA MET A 76 10.31 4.05 9.27
C MET A 76 9.74 4.82 8.09
N ALA A 77 10.59 5.52 7.35
CA ALA A 77 10.25 6.20 6.11
C ALA A 77 11.42 6.15 5.12
N PRO A 78 11.15 6.30 3.81
CA PRO A 78 12.20 6.32 2.80
C PRO A 78 13.08 7.59 2.82
N HIS A 79 12.65 8.67 3.49
CA HIS A 79 13.41 9.92 3.58
C HIS A 79 13.03 10.77 4.81
N ALA A 80 13.90 11.70 5.21
CA ALA A 80 13.77 12.52 6.42
C ALA A 80 12.54 13.46 6.49
N ASN A 81 12.06 13.92 5.34
CA ASN A 81 10.99 14.93 5.24
C ASN A 81 9.59 14.31 5.35
N VAL A 82 9.33 13.56 6.41
CA VAL A 82 8.02 12.96 6.70
C VAL A 82 7.42 13.55 7.96
N ARG A 83 6.09 13.63 8.00
CA ARG A 83 5.37 13.91 9.24
C ARG A 83 5.24 12.61 10.02
N TRP A 84 6.06 12.46 11.05
CA TRP A 84 6.09 11.24 11.88
C TRP A 84 4.75 10.92 12.55
N GLN A 85 3.85 11.89 12.68
CA GLN A 85 2.49 11.72 13.20
C GLN A 85 1.61 10.90 12.26
N ASP A 86 1.93 10.91 10.97
CA ASP A 86 1.18 10.24 9.91
C ASP A 86 1.73 8.83 9.63
N LEU A 87 2.77 8.41 10.39
CA LEU A 87 3.42 7.12 10.25
C LEU A 87 3.23 6.29 11.52
N ASP A 88 2.69 5.09 11.35
CA ASP A 88 2.56 4.14 12.43
C ASP A 88 3.90 3.46 12.74
N PRO A 89 4.13 3.05 14.00
CA PRO A 89 5.27 2.21 14.32
C PRO A 89 5.24 0.88 13.55
N ILE A 90 6.39 0.44 13.07
CA ILE A 90 6.57 -0.89 12.48
C ILE A 90 6.30 -1.95 13.56
N SER A 91 5.64 -3.05 13.18
CA SER A 91 5.25 -4.13 14.10
C SER A 91 6.26 -5.28 14.16
N GLY A 92 7.27 -5.26 13.28
CA GLY A 92 8.25 -6.33 13.14
C GLY A 92 9.52 -5.86 12.42
N PRO A 93 10.40 -6.81 12.03
CA PRO A 93 11.59 -6.49 11.24
C PRO A 93 11.21 -5.94 9.86
N GLU A 94 11.84 -4.84 9.48
CA GLU A 94 11.63 -4.16 8.20
C GLU A 94 12.98 -3.84 7.53
N HIS A 95 13.05 -3.99 6.21
CA HIS A 95 14.29 -3.81 5.47
C HIS A 95 14.73 -2.34 5.42
N LEU A 96 16.01 -2.11 5.69
CA LEU A 96 16.66 -0.81 5.58
C LEU A 96 17.36 -0.67 4.23
N SER A 97 16.90 0.29 3.43
CA SER A 97 17.60 0.78 2.25
C SER A 97 18.39 2.03 2.58
N ARG A 98 19.47 2.29 1.85
CA ARG A 98 20.28 3.51 2.01
C ARG A 98 19.40 4.77 1.89
N GLY A 99 19.50 5.67 2.86
CA GLY A 99 18.71 6.90 2.96
C GLY A 99 17.38 6.74 3.70
N CYS A 100 16.97 5.51 4.04
CA CYS A 100 15.84 5.28 4.93
C CYS A 100 16.07 5.97 6.27
N VAL A 101 15.03 6.56 6.81
CA VAL A 101 15.04 7.19 8.13
C VAL A 101 14.14 6.43 9.08
N ILE A 102 14.57 6.38 10.33
CA ILE A 102 13.94 5.66 11.42
C ILE A 102 13.71 6.66 12.55
N HIS A 103 12.48 6.77 13.02
CA HIS A 103 12.16 7.57 14.20
C HIS A 103 11.87 6.65 15.39
N LEU A 104 12.57 6.91 16.48
CA LEU A 104 12.59 6.13 17.69
C LEU A 104 11.86 6.89 18.79
N GLY A 105 10.83 6.27 19.36
CA GLY A 105 10.02 6.83 20.44
C GLY A 105 8.78 7.61 19.97
N PRO A 106 8.10 8.32 20.89
CA PRO A 106 6.90 9.10 20.62
C PRO A 106 7.16 10.29 19.72
N VAL A 107 6.21 10.60 18.84
CA VAL A 107 6.34 11.71 17.89
C VAL A 107 6.49 13.06 18.60
N GLY A 108 7.42 13.89 18.11
CA GLY A 108 7.78 15.18 18.72
C GLY A 108 8.75 15.05 19.90
N ARG A 109 9.10 13.82 20.28
CA ARG A 109 10.16 13.46 21.23
C ARG A 109 11.00 12.34 20.60
N GLY A 110 12.02 11.83 21.27
CA GLY A 110 12.84 10.74 20.70
C GLY A 110 13.81 11.15 19.59
N ALA A 111 14.34 10.14 18.88
CA ALA A 111 15.50 10.29 17.99
C ALA A 111 15.17 9.87 16.55
N THR A 112 15.60 10.66 15.57
CA THR A 112 15.50 10.35 14.16
C THR A 112 16.88 10.02 13.62
N ILE A 113 16.99 8.86 12.99
CA ILE A 113 18.25 8.27 12.52
C ILE A 113 18.09 7.92 11.04
N GLU A 114 19.02 8.36 10.20
CA GLU A 114 19.17 7.94 8.82
C GLU A 114 20.10 6.71 8.75
N PHE A 115 19.68 5.68 8.03
CA PHE A 115 20.51 4.55 7.67
C PHE A 115 21.32 4.88 6.42
N VAL A 116 22.65 4.84 6.52
CA VAL A 116 23.56 5.23 5.44
C VAL A 116 23.95 4.01 4.61
N GLU A 117 24.56 3.00 5.24
CA GLU A 117 25.00 1.77 4.57
C GLU A 117 25.39 0.68 5.57
N CYS A 118 25.47 -0.56 5.08
CA CYS A 118 26.26 -1.61 5.72
C CYS A 118 27.68 -1.59 5.16
N ARG A 119 28.69 -1.49 6.02
CA ARG A 119 30.10 -1.47 5.63
C ARG A 119 30.80 -2.75 6.05
N ARG A 120 31.44 -3.42 5.10
CA ARG A 120 32.29 -4.59 5.35
C ARG A 120 33.65 -4.13 5.86
N LEU A 121 33.97 -4.40 7.13
CA LEU A 121 35.19 -3.90 7.78
C LEU A 121 36.22 -4.98 8.17
N GLY A 122 35.95 -6.27 7.91
CA GLY A 122 36.98 -7.31 7.99
C GLY A 122 36.48 -8.73 8.25
N VAL A 123 37.41 -9.68 8.15
CA VAL A 123 37.20 -11.12 8.34
C VAL A 123 37.65 -11.55 9.73
N TRP A 124 36.77 -12.19 10.50
CA TRP A 124 37.09 -12.70 11.84
C TRP A 124 37.96 -13.97 11.74
N ARG A 125 39.18 -13.97 12.32
CA ARG A 125 39.98 -15.19 12.52
C ARG A 125 39.81 -15.70 13.96
N LYS A 126 39.25 -16.90 14.08
CA LYS A 126 39.02 -17.63 15.34
C LYS A 126 40.33 -17.75 16.16
N GLY A 127 40.31 -17.29 17.42
CA GLY A 127 41.26 -17.77 18.42
C GLY A 127 41.76 -16.77 19.48
N ARG A 128 40.87 -16.27 20.35
CA ARG A 128 41.07 -15.99 21.80
C ARG A 128 40.11 -14.89 22.28
N LEU A 129 39.18 -15.25 23.16
CA LEU A 129 38.61 -14.34 24.13
C LEU A 129 39.55 -14.36 25.34
N VAL A 130 40.39 -13.35 25.48
CA VAL A 130 41.01 -13.01 26.77
C VAL A 130 40.33 -11.72 27.19
N SER A 131 39.42 -11.80 28.15
CA SER A 131 39.10 -10.66 29.00
C SER A 131 39.97 -10.79 30.24
N GLU A 132 41.07 -10.03 30.30
CA GLU A 132 41.54 -9.56 31.59
C GLU A 132 40.62 -8.41 32.01
N VAL A 133 40.33 -8.35 33.31
CA VAL A 133 39.42 -7.44 34.02
C VAL A 133 37.95 -7.88 34.08
N ALA A 134 37.70 -8.95 34.83
CA ALA A 134 36.57 -9.05 35.76
C ALA A 134 36.84 -10.19 36.76
N GLY A 135 37.58 -9.89 37.82
CA GLY A 135 37.69 -10.78 38.98
C GLY A 135 36.57 -10.48 39.98
N GLY A 136 35.77 -11.48 40.32
CA GLY A 136 34.77 -11.45 41.40
C GLY A 136 33.95 -12.75 41.46
N PRO A 137 33.69 -13.34 42.64
CA PRO A 137 33.55 -14.78 42.81
C PRO A 137 32.14 -15.36 42.56
N PRO A 138 32.02 -16.69 42.35
CA PRO A 138 30.77 -17.36 42.03
C PRO A 138 29.99 -17.77 43.28
N GLY A 139 28.67 -17.55 43.29
CA GLY A 139 27.74 -18.20 44.21
C GLY A 139 26.59 -17.31 44.66
N ALA A 140 25.41 -17.52 44.08
CA ALA A 140 24.10 -17.36 44.73
C ALA A 140 23.00 -17.82 43.75
N SER A 141 22.46 -19.01 44.01
CA SER A 141 21.19 -19.48 43.47
C SER A 141 20.05 -18.86 44.28
N GLU A 142 19.12 -18.15 43.64
CA GLU A 142 17.84 -17.75 44.26
C GLU A 142 16.64 -18.44 43.58
N PRO A 143 15.55 -18.71 44.31
CA PRO A 143 14.53 -19.68 43.95
C PRO A 143 13.32 -19.08 43.22
N VAL A 144 12.66 -19.93 42.44
CA VAL A 144 11.38 -19.68 41.76
C VAL A 144 10.24 -19.82 42.77
N PRO A 145 9.28 -18.87 42.87
CA PRO A 145 8.14 -19.02 43.76
C PRO A 145 7.04 -19.94 43.19
N GLU A 146 6.40 -20.65 44.11
CA GLU A 146 5.35 -21.65 43.97
C GLU A 146 4.13 -21.21 43.15
N ALA A 147 3.70 -22.06 42.22
CA ALA A 147 2.43 -21.96 41.52
C ALA A 147 1.43 -22.99 42.08
N TYR A 148 0.35 -22.46 42.66
CA TYR A 148 -1.02 -22.98 42.73
C TYR A 148 -1.25 -24.49 42.88
N ASP A 149 -1.55 -24.85 44.12
CA ASP A 149 -2.18 -26.07 44.59
C ASP A 149 -3.63 -26.18 44.07
N VAL A 150 -3.90 -27.14 43.18
CA VAL A 150 -5.26 -27.46 42.70
C VAL A 150 -5.75 -28.70 43.44
N ARG A 151 -6.64 -28.47 44.41
CA ARG A 151 -7.46 -29.47 45.11
C ARG A 151 -8.07 -30.48 44.12
N ARG A 152 -7.69 -31.76 44.25
CA ARG A 152 -8.45 -32.89 43.69
C ARG A 152 -9.76 -33.04 44.48
N VAL A 153 -10.88 -32.76 43.84
CA VAL A 153 -12.21 -33.14 44.35
C VAL A 153 -12.42 -34.62 44.06
N SER A 154 -12.71 -35.39 45.10
CA SER A 154 -13.07 -36.80 45.06
C SER A 154 -14.37 -37.01 44.29
N LEU A 155 -14.34 -37.92 43.31
CA LEU A 155 -15.52 -38.40 42.59
C LEU A 155 -16.49 -39.08 43.57
N LEU A 156 -17.74 -38.63 43.57
CA LEU A 156 -18.87 -39.28 44.25
C LEU A 156 -19.08 -40.69 43.68
N ARG A 157 -19.27 -41.67 44.58
CA ARG A 157 -19.71 -43.02 44.25
C ARG A 157 -21.11 -42.97 43.61
N THR A 158 -21.19 -43.31 42.33
CA THR A 158 -22.45 -43.57 41.63
C THR A 158 -22.93 -44.98 41.95
N SER A 159 -23.74 -45.11 43.01
CA SER A 159 -24.60 -46.27 43.17
C SER A 159 -25.94 -45.80 43.71
N VAL A 160 -27.01 -46.18 42.99
CA VAL A 160 -28.43 -45.91 43.23
C VAL A 160 -28.97 -44.64 42.56
N ALA A 161 -29.14 -44.68 41.23
CA ALA A 161 -30.10 -43.85 40.53
C ALA A 161 -31.31 -44.71 40.11
N PRO A 162 -32.55 -44.32 40.42
CA PRO A 162 -33.74 -45.10 40.10
C PRO A 162 -34.02 -45.16 38.58
N LEU A 163 -34.59 -46.27 38.10
CA LEU A 163 -34.78 -46.60 36.67
C LEU A 163 -35.50 -45.52 35.83
N TRP A 164 -36.37 -44.69 36.44
CA TRP A 164 -37.03 -43.59 35.73
C TRP A 164 -36.07 -42.42 35.42
N PHE A 165 -34.99 -42.27 36.19
CA PHE A 165 -33.95 -41.27 35.94
C PHE A 165 -33.11 -41.62 34.70
N MET A 166 -32.91 -42.92 34.42
CA MET A 166 -32.22 -43.39 33.21
C MET A 166 -33.04 -43.11 31.94
N GLY A 167 -34.37 -43.25 31.99
CA GLY A 167 -35.25 -42.95 30.86
C GLY A 167 -35.25 -41.47 30.45
N CYS A 168 -35.36 -40.56 31.43
CA CYS A 168 -35.30 -39.12 31.17
C CYS A 168 -33.89 -38.66 30.77
N SER A 169 -32.84 -39.22 31.38
CA SER A 169 -31.45 -38.90 31.01
C SER A 169 -31.12 -39.39 29.60
N PHE A 170 -31.66 -40.54 29.18
CA PHE A 170 -31.49 -41.06 27.83
C PHE A 170 -32.22 -40.18 26.80
N LEU A 171 -33.45 -39.74 27.08
CA LEU A 171 -34.19 -38.82 26.21
C LEU A 171 -33.51 -37.45 26.12
N ILE A 172 -33.01 -36.91 27.23
CA ILE A 172 -32.24 -35.66 27.23
C ILE A 172 -30.92 -35.85 26.46
N ALA A 173 -30.20 -36.95 26.67
CA ALA A 173 -28.97 -37.23 25.94
C ALA A 173 -29.23 -37.40 24.42
N LEU A 174 -30.32 -38.05 24.04
CA LEU A 174 -30.68 -38.29 22.64
C LEU A 174 -31.15 -37.00 21.95
N THR A 175 -31.95 -36.19 22.64
CA THR A 175 -32.34 -34.86 22.14
C THR A 175 -31.15 -33.92 22.07
N THR A 176 -30.28 -33.90 23.08
CA THR A 176 -29.05 -33.09 23.07
C THR A 176 -28.09 -33.56 21.97
N ALA A 177 -27.93 -34.87 21.78
CA ALA A 177 -27.12 -35.43 20.70
C ALA A 177 -27.72 -35.11 19.33
N ALA A 178 -29.04 -35.23 19.15
CA ALA A 178 -29.71 -34.88 17.90
C ALA A 178 -29.64 -33.37 17.62
N SER A 179 -29.78 -32.52 18.64
CA SER A 179 -29.61 -31.06 18.53
C SER A 179 -28.17 -30.69 18.22
N LEU A 180 -27.18 -31.32 18.87
CA LEU A 180 -25.76 -31.13 18.55
C LEU A 180 -25.42 -31.64 17.15
N LEU A 181 -26.06 -32.71 16.69
CA LEU A 181 -25.88 -33.23 15.34
C LEU A 181 -26.52 -32.32 14.31
N LEU A 182 -27.70 -31.74 14.58
CA LEU A 182 -28.36 -30.73 13.73
C LEU A 182 -27.59 -29.42 13.71
N VAL A 183 -27.08 -28.94 14.85
CA VAL A 183 -26.21 -27.77 14.93
C VAL A 183 -24.88 -28.04 14.25
N GLY A 184 -24.31 -29.24 14.40
CA GLY A 184 -23.11 -29.68 13.71
C GLY A 184 -23.31 -29.80 12.20
N LEU A 185 -24.46 -30.32 11.75
CA LEU A 185 -24.83 -30.38 10.32
C LEU A 185 -25.04 -28.98 9.76
N ALA A 186 -25.76 -28.11 10.49
CA ALA A 186 -25.98 -26.73 10.12
C ALA A 186 -24.67 -25.94 10.07
N ALA A 187 -23.74 -26.15 11.01
CA ALA A 187 -22.41 -25.56 10.99
C ALA A 187 -21.48 -26.15 9.92
N HIS A 188 -21.74 -27.37 9.44
CA HIS A 188 -21.03 -27.95 8.31
C HIS A 188 -21.59 -27.52 6.94
N LEU A 189 -22.91 -27.29 6.87
CA LEU A 189 -23.61 -26.81 5.69
C LEU A 189 -23.47 -25.29 5.52
N VAL A 190 -23.41 -24.56 6.63
CA VAL A 190 -23.05 -23.15 6.71
C VAL A 190 -21.59 -23.10 7.14
N ARG A 191 -20.65 -23.32 6.20
CA ARG A 191 -19.27 -22.89 6.46
C ARG A 191 -19.35 -21.37 6.61
N PRO A 192 -19.05 -20.78 7.78
CA PRO A 192 -18.86 -19.35 7.84
C PRO A 192 -17.66 -19.06 6.94
N VAL A 193 -17.91 -18.44 5.79
CA VAL A 193 -16.86 -17.85 4.97
C VAL A 193 -16.09 -16.94 5.92
N ALA A 194 -14.79 -17.15 6.07
CA ALA A 194 -13.97 -16.26 6.88
C ALA A 194 -13.98 -14.90 6.18
N THR A 195 -14.85 -14.00 6.63
CA THR A 195 -15.02 -12.67 6.05
C THR A 195 -13.69 -11.92 6.13
N ILE A 196 -13.23 -11.42 4.99
CA ILE A 196 -11.93 -10.76 4.92
C ILE A 196 -12.11 -9.35 5.47
N GLY A 197 -11.45 -9.06 6.60
CA GLY A 197 -11.54 -7.78 7.29
C GLY A 197 -10.19 -7.30 7.82
N PRO A 198 -10.16 -6.10 8.40
CA PRO A 198 -8.93 -5.46 8.80
C PRO A 198 -8.30 -6.16 10.01
N THR A 199 -7.12 -6.75 9.79
CA THR A 199 -6.36 -7.51 10.79
C THR A 199 -4.98 -6.91 11.05
N VAL A 200 -4.46 -6.08 10.14
CA VAL A 200 -3.16 -5.41 10.27
C VAL A 200 -3.34 -3.90 10.38
N GLU A 201 -2.54 -3.25 11.24
CA GLU A 201 -2.66 -1.80 11.46
C GLU A 201 -2.04 -0.98 10.31
N GLY A 202 -1.08 -1.53 9.56
CA GLY A 202 -0.39 -0.81 8.49
C GLY A 202 0.08 -1.67 7.30
N TYR A 203 -0.45 -1.35 6.12
CA TYR A 203 0.16 -1.46 4.78
C TYR A 203 -0.67 -0.59 3.85
N GLU A 204 -0.07 0.36 3.10
CA GLU A 204 -0.92 1.37 2.47
C GLU A 204 -0.40 2.11 1.22
N MET A 205 0.63 1.67 0.48
CA MET A 205 1.07 2.52 -0.65
C MET A 205 1.70 1.82 -1.85
N TRP A 206 2.67 0.94 -1.63
CA TRP A 206 3.58 0.52 -2.71
C TRP A 206 3.96 -0.95 -2.64
N ALA A 207 3.14 -1.76 -2.00
CA ALA A 207 3.44 -3.17 -1.93
C ALA A 207 2.76 -3.85 -3.12
N SER A 208 3.58 -4.25 -4.09
CA SER A 208 3.16 -5.21 -5.10
C SER A 208 2.58 -6.44 -4.40
N VAL A 209 1.65 -7.10 -5.08
CA VAL A 209 1.09 -8.34 -4.58
C VAL A 209 1.72 -9.46 -5.37
N GLU A 210 2.34 -10.39 -4.66
CA GLU A 210 2.72 -11.66 -5.26
C GLU A 210 1.45 -12.52 -5.34
N VAL A 211 1.08 -12.90 -6.57
CA VAL A 211 0.01 -13.87 -6.79
C VAL A 211 0.67 -15.25 -6.76
N SER A 212 0.52 -15.94 -5.64
CA SER A 212 0.68 -17.40 -5.60
C SER A 212 -0.66 -18.03 -5.98
N GLU A 213 -0.67 -18.95 -6.95
CA GLU A 213 -1.90 -19.65 -7.36
C GLU A 213 -2.54 -20.42 -6.20
N ASP A 214 -1.75 -20.80 -5.19
CA ASP A 214 -2.22 -21.50 -3.98
C ASP A 214 -2.85 -20.58 -2.92
N ASP A 215 -2.71 -19.25 -3.07
CA ASP A 215 -3.11 -18.28 -2.04
C ASP A 215 -4.46 -17.60 -2.30
N LEU A 216 -5.09 -17.75 -3.46
CA LEU A 216 -6.38 -17.13 -3.75
C LEU A 216 -7.54 -18.10 -3.48
N ALA A 217 -8.34 -17.80 -2.45
CA ALA A 217 -9.55 -18.55 -2.18
C ALA A 217 -10.54 -18.39 -3.35
N GLN A 218 -10.98 -19.51 -3.93
CA GLN A 218 -11.93 -19.56 -5.05
C GLN A 218 -13.21 -18.75 -4.77
N GLU A 219 -13.68 -18.80 -3.51
CA GLU A 219 -14.86 -18.05 -3.05
C GLU A 219 -14.70 -16.52 -3.20
N LEU A 220 -13.48 -16.00 -3.02
CA LEU A 220 -13.19 -14.57 -3.20
C LEU A 220 -13.14 -14.19 -4.68
N LEU A 221 -12.71 -15.11 -5.56
CA LEU A 221 -12.72 -14.88 -7.01
C LEU A 221 -14.17 -14.78 -7.51
N GLU A 222 -14.98 -15.80 -7.24
CA GLU A 222 -16.41 -15.82 -7.63
C GLU A 222 -17.15 -14.61 -7.09
N GLY A 223 -16.85 -14.26 -5.85
CA GLY A 223 -17.45 -13.14 -5.18
C GLY A 223 -17.11 -11.76 -5.74
N LEU A 224 -15.94 -11.60 -6.36
CA LEU A 224 -15.50 -10.36 -7.00
C LEU A 224 -15.91 -10.24 -8.47
N GLU A 225 -16.61 -11.22 -9.03
CA GLU A 225 -17.14 -11.13 -10.40
C GLU A 225 -18.16 -10.00 -10.54
N GLN A 226 -19.04 -9.81 -9.55
CA GLN A 226 -20.04 -8.75 -9.57
C GLN A 226 -19.43 -7.33 -9.69
N PRO A 227 -18.48 -6.89 -8.82
CA PRO A 227 -17.86 -5.59 -8.98
C PRO A 227 -16.95 -5.51 -10.20
N TYR A 228 -16.29 -6.60 -10.59
CA TYR A 228 -15.46 -6.61 -11.79
C TYR A 228 -16.29 -6.41 -13.06
N MET A 229 -17.43 -7.11 -13.16
CA MET A 229 -18.39 -6.89 -14.24
C MET A 229 -18.85 -5.44 -14.24
N ARG A 230 -19.34 -4.94 -13.10
CA ARG A 230 -19.93 -3.59 -13.00
C ARG A 230 -18.97 -2.47 -13.35
N PHE A 231 -17.76 -2.50 -12.81
CA PHE A 231 -16.86 -1.34 -12.85
C PHE A 231 -15.79 -1.43 -13.94
N ILE A 232 -15.57 -2.62 -14.51
CA ILE A 232 -14.54 -2.87 -15.52
C ILE A 232 -15.18 -3.32 -16.84
N MET A 233 -15.90 -4.44 -16.82
CA MET A 233 -16.33 -5.08 -18.06
C MET A 233 -17.53 -4.39 -18.70
N GLU A 234 -18.56 -4.00 -17.95
CA GLU A 234 -19.68 -3.22 -18.48
C GLU A 234 -19.19 -1.94 -19.17
N PRO A 235 -18.36 -1.07 -18.55
CA PRO A 235 -17.83 0.10 -19.25
C PRO A 235 -16.96 -0.25 -20.46
N ASN A 236 -16.20 -1.35 -20.42
CA ASN A 236 -15.41 -1.79 -21.58
C ASN A 236 -16.30 -2.24 -22.75
N ILE A 237 -17.36 -3.00 -22.47
CA ILE A 237 -18.33 -3.49 -23.45
C ILE A 237 -19.09 -2.31 -24.07
N GLU A 238 -19.54 -1.38 -23.24
CA GLU A 238 -20.19 -0.14 -23.67
C GLU A 238 -19.25 0.71 -24.53
N ALA A 239 -17.98 0.87 -24.13
CA ALA A 239 -16.99 1.63 -24.88
C ALA A 239 -16.70 1.03 -26.26
N ALA A 240 -16.65 -0.31 -26.35
CA ALA A 240 -16.47 -1.06 -27.58
C ALA A 240 -17.75 -1.11 -28.45
N ALA A 241 -18.87 -0.57 -27.96
CA ALA A 241 -20.18 -0.55 -28.62
C ALA A 241 -20.66 -1.96 -29.03
N ALA A 242 -20.53 -2.93 -28.11
CA ALA A 242 -21.02 -4.31 -28.26
C ALA A 242 -20.54 -5.05 -29.53
N ARG A 243 -19.38 -4.67 -30.07
CA ARG A 243 -18.82 -5.28 -31.30
C ARG A 243 -18.42 -6.74 -31.14
N GLU A 244 -18.21 -7.19 -29.90
CA GLU A 244 -17.72 -8.53 -29.58
C GLU A 244 -18.71 -9.20 -28.60
N ARG A 245 -19.23 -10.37 -28.98
CA ARG A 245 -20.15 -11.15 -28.14
C ARG A 245 -19.36 -11.99 -27.14
N GLY A 246 -19.84 -12.09 -25.91
CA GLY A 246 -19.30 -13.02 -24.91
C GLY A 246 -18.26 -12.43 -23.97
N TRP A 247 -18.04 -11.11 -23.99
CA TRP A 247 -17.24 -10.43 -22.96
C TRP A 247 -17.99 -10.28 -21.64
N GLU A 248 -19.29 -10.54 -21.64
CA GLU A 248 -20.14 -10.66 -20.46
C GLU A 248 -19.77 -11.89 -19.62
N GLU A 249 -19.22 -12.93 -20.26
CA GLU A 249 -18.89 -14.21 -19.60
C GLU A 249 -17.54 -14.10 -18.87
N PRO A 250 -17.47 -14.45 -17.57
CA PRO A 250 -16.23 -14.40 -16.79
C PRO A 250 -15.04 -15.10 -17.44
N GLU A 251 -15.26 -16.22 -18.13
CA GLU A 251 -14.20 -17.01 -18.78
C GLU A 251 -13.48 -16.24 -19.89
N ALA A 252 -14.13 -15.25 -20.50
CA ALA A 252 -13.53 -14.41 -21.53
C ALA A 252 -12.61 -13.34 -20.94
N TRP A 253 -12.75 -12.99 -19.66
CA TRP A 253 -12.03 -11.87 -19.05
C TRP A 253 -10.52 -12.08 -19.00
N ASP A 254 -9.79 -11.01 -18.77
CA ASP A 254 -8.36 -11.07 -18.43
C ASP A 254 -8.15 -11.69 -17.04
N GLN A 255 -8.12 -13.02 -17.00
CA GLN A 255 -7.99 -13.81 -15.77
C GLN A 255 -6.75 -13.42 -14.96
N ARG A 256 -5.62 -13.14 -15.62
CA ARG A 256 -4.40 -12.72 -14.94
C ARG A 256 -4.58 -11.37 -14.27
N PHE A 257 -5.23 -10.42 -14.94
CA PHE A 257 -5.54 -9.13 -14.33
C PHE A 257 -6.52 -9.28 -13.15
N PHE A 258 -7.58 -10.08 -13.33
CA PHE A 258 -8.58 -10.32 -12.30
C PHE A 258 -8.01 -10.98 -11.04
N GLN A 259 -7.11 -11.94 -11.18
CA GLN A 259 -6.37 -12.54 -10.05
C GLN A 259 -5.53 -11.50 -9.29
N HIS A 260 -4.85 -10.58 -9.99
CA HIS A 260 -4.09 -9.52 -9.33
C HIS A 260 -4.99 -8.50 -8.62
N VAL A 261 -6.16 -8.17 -9.20
CA VAL A 261 -7.19 -7.37 -8.52
C VAL A 261 -7.62 -8.05 -7.23
N THR A 262 -7.96 -9.34 -7.29
CA THR A 262 -8.41 -10.15 -6.16
C THR A 262 -7.36 -10.20 -5.04
N ALA A 263 -6.10 -10.45 -5.41
CA ALA A 263 -5.00 -10.46 -4.46
C ALA A 263 -4.79 -9.07 -3.80
N SER A 264 -4.95 -7.99 -4.58
CA SER A 264 -4.88 -6.62 -4.08
C SER A 264 -6.06 -6.25 -3.18
N VAL A 265 -7.28 -6.72 -3.48
CA VAL A 265 -8.46 -6.57 -2.61
C VAL A 265 -8.19 -7.22 -1.26
N ARG A 266 -7.76 -8.49 -1.24
CA ARG A 266 -7.44 -9.19 0.01
C ARG A 266 -6.42 -8.42 0.85
N ARG A 267 -5.38 -7.88 0.21
CA ARG A 267 -4.36 -7.10 0.89
C ARG A 267 -4.92 -5.81 1.49
N HIS A 268 -5.66 -5.02 0.73
CA HIS A 268 -6.22 -3.75 1.21
C HIS A 268 -7.33 -3.95 2.25
N ALA A 269 -8.16 -4.98 2.09
CA ALA A 269 -9.21 -5.33 3.05
C ALA A 269 -8.64 -5.70 4.43
N SER A 270 -7.41 -6.24 4.48
CA SER A 270 -6.75 -6.52 5.74
C SER A 270 -6.23 -5.29 6.51
N SER A 271 -6.24 -4.09 5.91
CA SER A 271 -5.52 -2.92 6.43
C SER A 271 -6.43 -1.91 7.12
N TRP A 272 -6.25 -1.70 8.44
CA TRP A 272 -6.95 -0.64 9.18
C TRP A 272 -6.61 0.76 8.66
N SER A 273 -5.35 1.00 8.25
CA SER A 273 -4.95 2.30 7.68
C SER A 273 -5.75 2.65 6.42
N PHE A 274 -6.07 1.65 5.58
CA PHE A 274 -6.86 1.86 4.36
C PHE A 274 -8.26 2.41 4.67
N PHE A 275 -9.00 1.75 5.57
CA PHE A 275 -10.34 2.22 5.94
C PHE A 275 -10.32 3.53 6.72
N ARG A 276 -9.33 3.77 7.58
CA ARG A 276 -9.10 5.08 8.23
C ARG A 276 -8.95 6.18 7.20
N ARG A 277 -8.22 5.89 6.12
CA ARG A 277 -8.00 6.87 5.08
C ARG A 277 -9.27 7.12 4.25
N LEU A 278 -10.01 6.08 3.89
CA LEU A 278 -11.32 6.23 3.24
C LEU A 278 -12.27 7.10 4.09
N ASP A 279 -12.35 6.86 5.39
CA ASP A 279 -13.17 7.70 6.29
C ASP A 279 -12.74 9.17 6.25
N ALA A 280 -11.43 9.41 6.30
CA ALA A 280 -10.87 10.75 6.34
C ALA A 280 -11.06 11.55 5.04
N VAL A 281 -11.16 10.88 3.88
CA VAL A 281 -11.22 11.53 2.55
C VAL A 281 -12.58 11.39 1.88
N ARG A 282 -13.61 10.98 2.63
CA ARG A 282 -14.98 10.76 2.15
C ARG A 282 -15.50 11.88 1.27
N VAL A 283 -15.35 13.14 1.71
CA VAL A 283 -15.90 14.30 1.01
C VAL A 283 -15.20 14.52 -0.33
N GLU A 284 -13.89 14.38 -0.36
CA GLU A 284 -13.07 14.50 -1.56
C GLU A 284 -13.35 13.37 -2.55
N TYR A 285 -13.46 12.14 -2.06
CA TYR A 285 -13.81 10.96 -2.87
C TYR A 285 -15.21 11.13 -3.50
N ALA A 286 -16.20 11.55 -2.72
CA ALA A 286 -17.55 11.81 -3.20
C ALA A 286 -17.57 12.86 -4.33
N LYS A 287 -16.79 13.94 -4.19
CA LYS A 287 -16.65 14.97 -5.23
C LYS A 287 -16.06 14.41 -6.53
N VAL A 288 -15.02 13.57 -6.43
CA VAL A 288 -14.41 12.94 -7.61
C VAL A 288 -15.38 11.99 -8.30
N VAL A 289 -16.07 11.12 -7.57
CA VAL A 289 -17.08 10.19 -8.13
C VAL A 289 -18.16 10.96 -8.87
N LEU A 290 -18.72 12.02 -8.27
CA LEU A 290 -19.76 12.83 -8.92
C LEU A 290 -19.25 13.53 -10.17
N ALA A 291 -18.01 14.05 -10.15
CA ALA A 291 -17.40 14.69 -11.31
C ALA A 291 -17.16 13.69 -12.46
N LEU A 292 -16.72 12.46 -12.15
CA LEU A 292 -16.53 11.40 -13.14
C LEU A 292 -17.88 10.99 -13.78
N ARG A 293 -18.92 10.79 -12.97
CA ARG A 293 -20.27 10.50 -13.47
C ARG A 293 -20.80 11.62 -14.37
N GLN A 294 -20.64 12.88 -13.96
CA GLN A 294 -21.05 14.03 -14.76
C GLN A 294 -20.29 14.09 -16.09
N ALA A 295 -19.05 13.58 -16.12
CA ALA A 295 -18.22 13.49 -17.30
C ALA A 295 -18.41 12.19 -18.11
N ASP A 296 -19.37 11.33 -17.75
CA ASP A 296 -19.60 10.03 -18.38
C ASP A 296 -18.31 9.17 -18.44
N LEU A 297 -17.57 9.17 -17.34
CA LEU A 297 -16.37 8.36 -17.15
C LEU A 297 -16.60 7.29 -16.08
N PRO A 298 -15.97 6.10 -16.21
CA PRO A 298 -16.00 5.05 -15.20
C PRO A 298 -15.62 5.54 -13.80
N GLU A 299 -16.45 5.22 -12.81
CA GLU A 299 -16.24 5.63 -11.41
C GLU A 299 -14.98 5.03 -10.80
N VAL A 300 -14.50 3.91 -11.31
CA VAL A 300 -13.27 3.25 -10.86
C VAL A 300 -12.04 4.16 -10.98
N PHE A 301 -12.09 5.18 -11.85
CA PHE A 301 -11.04 6.20 -11.92
C PHE A 301 -10.92 7.03 -10.64
N ALA A 302 -11.93 7.04 -9.76
CA ALA A 302 -11.85 7.66 -8.43
C ALA A 302 -10.85 6.94 -7.50
N GLY A 303 -10.38 5.75 -7.84
CA GLY A 303 -9.26 5.11 -7.15
C GLY A 303 -7.90 5.74 -7.47
N ILE A 304 -7.74 6.43 -8.61
CA ILE A 304 -6.45 7.02 -9.03
C ILE A 304 -5.89 7.99 -7.99
N PRO A 305 -6.64 9.02 -7.49
CA PRO A 305 -6.09 9.95 -6.49
C PRO A 305 -5.74 9.25 -5.17
N TYR A 306 -6.38 8.13 -4.86
CA TYR A 306 -6.01 7.32 -3.70
C TYR A 306 -4.65 6.67 -3.90
N GLN A 307 -4.43 6.03 -5.03
CA GLN A 307 -3.13 5.42 -5.36
C GLN A 307 -2.02 6.47 -5.45
N GLU A 308 -2.31 7.64 -6.01
CA GLU A 308 -1.33 8.69 -6.28
C GLU A 308 -0.93 9.49 -5.03
N SER A 309 -1.91 9.92 -4.25
CA SER A 309 -1.66 10.83 -3.12
C SER A 309 -2.41 10.44 -1.85
N ARG A 310 -3.10 9.30 -1.86
CA ARG A 310 -4.14 8.96 -0.88
C ARG A 310 -5.19 10.05 -0.77
N TYR A 311 -5.48 10.83 -1.81
CA TYR A 311 -6.25 12.08 -1.68
C TYR A 311 -5.58 13.08 -0.71
N ASN A 312 -4.32 13.44 -0.92
CA ASN A 312 -3.65 14.48 -0.14
C ASN A 312 -2.98 15.51 -1.07
N ALA A 313 -3.51 16.73 -1.08
CA ALA A 313 -3.00 17.85 -1.86
C ALA A 313 -1.52 18.20 -1.60
N SER A 314 -0.96 17.83 -0.45
CA SER A 314 0.39 18.22 -0.04
C SER A 314 1.47 17.21 -0.44
N ILE A 315 1.12 16.12 -1.12
CA ILE A 315 2.08 15.10 -1.55
C ILE A 315 2.77 15.57 -2.82
N THR A 316 4.11 15.45 -2.83
CA THR A 316 4.97 15.70 -3.98
C THR A 316 5.86 14.49 -4.19
N SER A 317 5.89 13.94 -5.39
CA SER A 317 6.73 12.81 -5.77
C SER A 317 8.17 13.23 -6.07
N GLU A 318 9.05 12.24 -6.24
CA GLU A 318 10.46 12.47 -6.61
C GLU A 318 10.61 13.24 -7.93
N VAL A 319 9.62 13.20 -8.82
CA VAL A 319 9.64 13.84 -10.14
C VAL A 319 8.79 15.13 -10.20
N CYS A 320 8.54 15.75 -9.04
CA CYS A 320 7.71 16.95 -8.88
C CYS A 320 6.25 16.79 -9.36
N ALA A 321 5.77 15.57 -9.47
CA ALA A 321 4.34 15.32 -9.59
C ALA A 321 3.69 15.67 -8.23
N GLU A 322 2.60 16.43 -8.21
CA GLU A 322 2.08 17.00 -6.96
C GLU A 322 0.55 17.05 -6.92
N GLY A 323 0.01 17.12 -5.71
CA GLY A 323 -1.42 17.31 -5.48
C GLY A 323 -2.22 16.01 -5.54
N TRP A 324 -3.55 16.14 -5.62
CA TRP A 324 -4.50 15.04 -5.53
C TRP A 324 -4.25 13.95 -6.58
N TRP A 325 -3.97 14.38 -7.80
CA TRP A 325 -3.78 13.56 -9.00
C TRP A 325 -2.31 13.50 -9.43
N GLN A 326 -1.37 13.91 -8.56
CA GLN A 326 0.07 13.86 -8.82
C GLN A 326 0.47 14.35 -10.24
N PHE A 327 -0.02 15.52 -10.65
CA PHE A 327 0.31 16.04 -11.98
C PHE A 327 1.73 16.61 -12.02
N MET A 328 2.48 16.23 -13.06
CA MET A 328 3.73 16.90 -13.41
C MET A 328 3.47 18.33 -13.92
N PRO A 329 4.39 19.30 -13.71
CA PRO A 329 4.21 20.69 -14.10
C PRO A 329 3.86 20.89 -15.59
N GLU A 330 4.46 20.12 -16.50
CA GLU A 330 4.22 20.19 -17.94
C GLU A 330 2.77 19.88 -18.32
N VAL A 331 2.09 19.03 -17.55
CA VAL A 331 0.67 18.72 -17.77
C VAL A 331 -0.17 19.98 -17.52
N ALA A 332 0.15 20.75 -16.48
CA ALA A 332 -0.55 22.00 -16.20
C ALA A 332 -0.36 23.02 -17.34
N TYR A 333 0.88 23.19 -17.81
CA TYR A 333 1.16 24.07 -18.96
C TYR A 333 0.36 23.64 -20.20
N ARG A 334 0.32 22.35 -20.52
CA ARG A 334 -0.47 21.83 -21.64
C ARG A 334 -1.94 22.18 -21.51
N LEU A 335 -2.54 21.86 -20.36
CA LEU A 335 -3.98 22.01 -20.16
C LEU A 335 -4.41 23.48 -20.15
N GLU A 336 -3.59 24.39 -19.60
CA GLU A 336 -3.82 25.83 -19.72
C GLU A 336 -3.87 26.27 -21.19
N ARG A 337 -2.94 25.78 -22.04
CA ARG A 337 -2.92 26.10 -23.47
C ARG A 337 -4.08 25.48 -24.25
N GLU A 338 -4.69 24.44 -23.71
CA GLU A 338 -5.90 23.82 -24.24
C GLU A 338 -7.18 24.44 -23.67
N GLY A 339 -7.05 25.51 -22.89
CA GLY A 339 -8.16 26.35 -22.42
C GLY A 339 -8.72 25.97 -21.05
N LEU A 340 -8.07 25.06 -20.32
CA LEU A 340 -8.49 24.68 -18.98
C LEU A 340 -7.91 25.63 -17.92
N ASP A 341 -8.70 26.03 -16.93
CA ASP A 341 -8.23 26.78 -15.77
C ASP A 341 -7.46 25.85 -14.79
N PHE A 342 -6.25 25.48 -15.19
CA PHE A 342 -5.37 24.59 -14.43
C PHE A 342 -3.89 24.95 -14.67
N ARG A 343 -3.28 25.64 -13.70
CA ARG A 343 -1.97 26.31 -13.88
C ARG A 343 -0.97 25.97 -12.80
N VAL A 344 0.29 25.95 -13.19
CA VAL A 344 1.48 25.93 -12.32
C VAL A 344 2.40 27.04 -12.81
N ALA A 345 2.69 28.03 -11.98
CA ALA A 345 3.48 29.19 -12.40
C ALA A 345 4.22 29.86 -11.25
N GLY A 346 5.36 30.48 -11.58
CA GLY A 346 6.15 31.27 -10.63
C GLY A 346 6.70 30.44 -9.48
N CYS A 347 7.25 29.28 -9.82
CA CYS A 347 7.87 28.34 -8.88
C CYS A 347 9.29 28.75 -8.51
N SER A 348 9.56 28.72 -7.22
CA SER A 348 10.87 28.88 -6.62
C SER A 348 11.53 27.53 -6.39
N PHE A 349 12.86 27.50 -6.45
CA PHE A 349 13.63 26.29 -6.18
C PHE A 349 14.22 26.30 -4.77
N GLN A 350 14.36 25.13 -4.17
CA GLN A 350 14.96 24.94 -2.85
C GLN A 350 16.42 25.44 -2.80
N THR A 351 17.12 25.34 -3.93
CA THR A 351 18.51 25.79 -4.09
C THR A 351 18.64 27.30 -4.33
N ASP A 352 17.64 27.93 -4.94
CA ASP A 352 17.60 29.37 -5.17
C ASP A 352 16.15 29.88 -5.22
N ARG A 353 15.73 30.52 -4.13
CA ARG A 353 14.38 31.10 -3.99
C ARG A 353 14.16 32.36 -4.82
N LYS A 354 15.19 32.94 -5.44
CA LYS A 354 15.06 34.11 -6.33
C LYS A 354 14.67 33.72 -7.75
N ILE A 355 14.86 32.46 -8.12
CA ILE A 355 14.41 31.93 -9.41
C ILE A 355 12.89 31.88 -9.41
N SER A 356 12.27 32.40 -10.47
CA SER A 356 10.85 32.23 -10.76
C SER A 356 10.73 31.43 -12.05
N TRP A 357 10.51 30.13 -11.91
CA TRP A 357 10.37 29.19 -13.00
C TRP A 357 8.89 28.86 -13.28
N SER A 358 8.54 28.66 -14.54
CA SER A 358 7.24 28.11 -14.94
C SER A 358 7.47 27.04 -16.01
N PRO A 359 6.64 25.97 -16.05
CA PRO A 359 6.69 25.01 -17.14
C PRO A 359 6.38 25.69 -18.48
N THR A 360 7.11 25.31 -19.52
CA THR A 360 6.97 25.85 -20.89
C THR A 360 6.73 24.76 -21.94
N GLU A 361 6.76 23.50 -21.52
CA GLU A 361 6.69 22.33 -22.38
C GLU A 361 5.40 21.56 -22.16
N LYS A 362 4.85 20.97 -23.23
CA LYS A 362 3.54 20.32 -23.23
C LYS A 362 3.53 18.89 -22.67
N ALA A 363 4.72 18.29 -22.51
CA ALA A 363 4.87 16.95 -21.99
C ALA A 363 6.18 16.84 -21.21
N PRO A 364 6.24 15.99 -20.17
CA PRO A 364 7.47 15.75 -19.43
C PRO A 364 8.55 15.18 -20.35
N PRO A 365 9.80 15.64 -20.25
CA PRO A 365 10.88 15.13 -21.08
C PRO A 365 11.10 13.63 -20.83
N PRO A 366 11.57 12.86 -21.83
CA PRO A 366 12.05 11.50 -21.59
C PRO A 366 13.09 11.49 -20.47
N ARG A 367 13.04 10.49 -19.59
CA ARG A 367 13.91 10.41 -18.40
C ARG A 367 13.86 11.71 -17.57
N VAL A 368 12.66 12.07 -17.12
CA VAL A 368 12.39 13.31 -16.36
C VAL A 368 13.39 13.54 -15.22
N ARG A 369 13.82 12.49 -14.50
CA ARG A 369 14.83 12.58 -13.42
C ARG A 369 16.18 13.15 -13.86
N GLU A 370 16.54 12.95 -15.12
CA GLU A 370 17.80 13.41 -15.73
C GLU A 370 17.61 14.75 -16.44
N ASN A 371 16.47 14.93 -17.11
CA ASN A 371 16.27 16.00 -18.09
C ASN A 371 15.30 17.11 -17.66
N GLY A 372 14.63 16.97 -16.51
CA GLY A 372 13.70 17.97 -15.99
C GLY A 372 14.45 19.21 -15.48
N ALA A 373 14.02 20.41 -15.88
CA ALA A 373 14.64 21.67 -15.45
C ALA A 373 14.52 21.94 -13.93
N TYR A 374 13.60 21.23 -13.28
CA TYR A 374 13.30 21.29 -11.85
C TYR A 374 13.85 20.08 -11.08
N MET A 375 14.80 19.35 -11.68
CA MET A 375 15.43 18.19 -11.07
C MET A 375 16.88 18.48 -10.68
N SER A 376 17.27 18.03 -9.49
CA SER A 376 18.67 18.04 -9.05
C SER A 376 18.97 16.72 -8.34
N GLU A 377 20.08 16.06 -8.72
CA GLU A 377 20.46 14.75 -8.18
C GLU A 377 19.33 13.70 -8.24
N GLY A 378 18.50 13.78 -9.28
CA GLY A 378 17.35 12.88 -9.47
C GLY A 378 16.17 13.14 -8.55
N LYS A 379 16.13 14.28 -7.85
CA LYS A 379 15.05 14.69 -6.95
C LYS A 379 14.43 16.02 -7.38
N CYS A 380 13.15 16.17 -7.08
CA CYS A 380 12.41 17.41 -7.21
C CYS A 380 13.04 18.52 -6.35
N VAL A 381 13.31 19.69 -6.95
CA VAL A 381 13.79 20.88 -6.23
C VAL A 381 12.80 22.04 -6.20
N ILE A 382 11.56 21.86 -6.67
CA ILE A 382 10.51 22.87 -6.49
C ILE A 382 10.20 22.99 -4.99
N ASP A 383 10.23 24.23 -4.47
CA ASP A 383 9.88 24.54 -3.07
C ASP A 383 8.41 24.99 -2.99
N ALA A 384 8.08 26.07 -3.70
CA ALA A 384 6.74 26.64 -3.74
C ALA A 384 6.49 27.38 -5.06
N CYS A 385 5.23 27.44 -5.48
CA CYS A 385 4.80 28.20 -6.66
C CYS A 385 3.78 29.28 -6.28
N ASN A 386 3.82 30.42 -6.97
CA ASN A 386 2.82 31.48 -6.82
C ASN A 386 1.41 30.99 -7.19
N VAL A 387 1.33 30.12 -8.20
CA VAL A 387 0.10 29.43 -8.60
C VAL A 387 0.40 27.95 -8.70
N ASP A 388 -0.39 27.12 -8.01
CA ASP A 388 -0.32 25.66 -8.09
C ASP A 388 -1.72 25.03 -7.97
N ASP A 389 -2.41 24.92 -9.10
CA ASP A 389 -3.76 24.39 -9.16
C ASP A 389 -3.82 22.87 -8.96
N ARG A 390 -2.69 22.17 -8.95
CA ARG A 390 -2.63 20.72 -8.66
C ARG A 390 -3.16 20.41 -7.26
N LYS A 391 -3.07 21.37 -6.34
CA LYS A 391 -3.57 21.29 -4.96
C LYS A 391 -5.06 21.62 -4.84
N ASN A 392 -5.68 22.21 -5.86
CA ASN A 392 -7.11 22.48 -5.88
C ASN A 392 -7.87 21.27 -6.43
N LEU A 393 -8.64 20.59 -5.57
CA LEU A 393 -9.30 19.34 -5.95
C LEU A 393 -10.22 19.49 -7.17
N SER A 394 -11.00 20.56 -7.26
CA SER A 394 -11.95 20.75 -8.37
C SER A 394 -11.21 20.98 -9.68
N ARG A 395 -10.18 21.84 -9.68
CA ARG A 395 -9.37 22.11 -10.89
C ARG A 395 -8.55 20.87 -11.30
N ALA A 396 -7.91 20.21 -10.33
CA ALA A 396 -7.16 18.98 -10.59
C ALA A 396 -8.04 17.84 -11.10
N THR A 397 -9.27 17.70 -10.58
CA THR A 397 -10.22 16.70 -11.07
C THR A 397 -10.72 17.01 -12.47
N ALA A 398 -10.98 18.28 -12.79
CA ALA A 398 -11.31 18.69 -14.15
C ALA A 398 -10.16 18.41 -15.13
N ALA A 399 -8.91 18.66 -14.71
CA ALA A 399 -7.71 18.31 -15.45
C ALA A 399 -7.58 16.80 -15.67
N ALA A 400 -7.82 15.99 -14.63
CA ALA A 400 -7.82 14.54 -14.73
C ALA A 400 -8.87 14.02 -15.69
N ILE A 401 -10.12 14.48 -15.59
CA ILE A 401 -11.20 14.14 -16.52
C ILE A 401 -10.79 14.45 -17.96
N PHE A 402 -10.19 15.63 -18.20
CA PHE A 402 -9.71 16.00 -19.53
C PHE A 402 -8.66 14.99 -20.04
N THR A 403 -7.64 14.69 -19.23
CA THR A 403 -6.55 13.79 -19.65
C THR A 403 -6.97 12.32 -19.79
N LEU A 404 -7.84 11.82 -18.90
CA LEU A 404 -8.37 10.45 -18.97
C LEU A 404 -9.25 10.29 -20.21
N ARG A 405 -10.00 11.32 -20.61
CA ARG A 405 -10.79 11.32 -21.85
C ARG A 405 -9.93 11.12 -23.10
N GLU A 406 -8.67 11.51 -23.09
CA GLU A 406 -7.79 11.33 -24.25
C GLU A 406 -7.55 9.85 -24.54
N ALA A 407 -7.36 9.04 -23.49
CA ALA A 407 -7.24 7.59 -23.61
C ALA A 407 -8.61 6.91 -23.76
N TRP A 408 -9.60 7.30 -22.95
CA TRP A 408 -10.96 6.73 -22.96
C TRP A 408 -11.71 6.95 -24.28
N SER A 409 -11.43 8.04 -24.98
CA SER A 409 -12.07 8.37 -26.26
C SER A 409 -11.30 7.86 -27.48
N ASP A 410 -10.10 7.29 -27.30
CA ASP A 410 -9.32 6.80 -28.43
C ASP A 410 -9.96 5.53 -29.03
N PRO A 411 -10.28 5.52 -30.35
CA PRO A 411 -10.98 4.38 -30.95
C PRO A 411 -10.26 3.04 -30.82
N LEU A 412 -8.91 3.04 -30.83
CA LEU A 412 -8.12 1.82 -30.70
C LEU A 412 -8.21 1.27 -29.28
N LEU A 413 -8.10 2.13 -28.26
CA LEU A 413 -8.22 1.69 -26.86
C LEU A 413 -9.66 1.33 -26.51
N ARG A 414 -10.66 2.04 -27.02
CA ARG A 414 -12.08 1.70 -26.83
C ARG A 414 -12.44 0.32 -27.39
N GLY A 415 -11.91 -0.01 -28.56
CA GLY A 415 -12.12 -1.31 -29.19
C GLY A 415 -11.29 -2.45 -28.61
N SER A 416 -10.48 -2.20 -27.57
CA SER A 416 -9.57 -3.21 -27.02
C SER A 416 -10.24 -4.26 -26.14
N GLY A 417 -11.40 -3.95 -25.55
CA GLY A 417 -11.98 -4.72 -24.44
C GLY A 417 -11.30 -4.47 -23.08
N SER A 418 -10.25 -3.65 -23.03
CA SER A 418 -9.51 -3.29 -21.82
C SER A 418 -9.35 -1.77 -21.66
N ALA A 419 -10.32 -0.99 -22.17
CA ALA A 419 -10.31 0.47 -22.19
C ALA A 419 -10.18 1.11 -20.80
N VAL A 420 -10.88 0.57 -19.79
CA VAL A 420 -10.80 1.01 -18.39
C VAL A 420 -9.37 0.87 -17.87
N GLN A 421 -8.78 -0.32 -18.03
CA GLN A 421 -7.43 -0.64 -17.56
C GLN A 421 -6.38 0.23 -18.26
N LEU A 422 -6.48 0.37 -19.58
CA LEU A 422 -5.60 1.20 -20.40
C LEU A 422 -5.71 2.69 -20.03
N THR A 423 -6.93 3.17 -19.73
CA THR A 423 -7.16 4.55 -19.30
C THR A 423 -6.56 4.82 -17.93
N ILE A 424 -6.74 3.93 -16.95
CA ILE A 424 -6.07 4.03 -15.64
C ILE A 424 -4.55 4.08 -15.82
N THR A 425 -4.02 3.13 -16.59
CA THR A 425 -2.58 3.02 -16.85
C THR A 425 -2.00 4.26 -17.55
N SER A 426 -2.82 4.96 -18.35
CA SER A 426 -2.40 6.17 -19.05
C SER A 426 -2.09 7.35 -18.13
N HIS A 427 -2.64 7.35 -16.91
CA HIS A 427 -2.33 8.36 -15.90
C HIS A 427 -0.88 8.25 -15.43
N ASN A 428 -0.40 7.03 -15.19
CA ASN A 428 0.98 6.77 -14.75
C ASN A 428 1.98 6.76 -15.92
N ALA A 429 1.67 6.04 -17.01
CA ALA A 429 2.62 5.83 -18.11
C ALA A 429 2.59 6.95 -19.16
N GLY A 430 1.59 7.83 -19.13
CA GLY A 430 1.22 8.73 -20.22
C GLY A 430 0.45 8.02 -21.33
N TYR A 431 -0.49 8.73 -21.96
CA TYR A 431 -1.31 8.21 -23.06
C TYR A 431 -0.53 8.11 -24.39
N ASP A 432 -0.14 9.25 -24.95
CA ASP A 432 0.70 9.39 -26.14
C ASP A 432 1.37 10.77 -26.14
N ASP A 433 2.54 10.89 -25.53
CA ASP A 433 3.27 12.16 -25.49
C ASP A 433 3.90 12.48 -26.86
N GLY A 434 4.06 11.48 -27.73
CA GLY A 434 4.65 11.63 -29.06
C GLY A 434 3.88 12.57 -29.97
N ARG A 435 2.57 12.77 -29.74
CA ARG A 435 1.73 13.73 -30.46
C ARG A 435 2.15 15.19 -30.26
N PHE A 436 2.95 15.49 -29.23
CA PHE A 436 3.51 16.82 -28.97
C PHE A 436 4.89 17.05 -29.61
N GLY A 437 5.41 16.05 -30.33
CA GLY A 437 6.68 16.12 -31.04
C GLY A 437 7.53 14.87 -30.82
N SER A 438 8.39 14.58 -31.80
CA SER A 438 9.26 13.39 -31.78
C SER A 438 10.16 13.30 -30.55
N LYS A 439 10.57 14.44 -29.98
CA LYS A 439 11.38 14.52 -28.75
C LYS A 439 10.67 13.97 -27.50
N TYR A 440 9.35 13.89 -27.51
CA TYR A 440 8.54 13.40 -26.39
C TYR A 440 8.09 11.95 -26.53
N ARG A 441 8.37 11.32 -27.68
CA ARG A 441 7.93 9.96 -27.96
C ARG A 441 8.52 8.98 -26.94
N LYS A 442 7.66 8.34 -26.16
CA LYS A 442 8.02 7.25 -25.24
C LYS A 442 7.37 5.96 -25.72
N SER A 443 8.17 4.92 -25.94
CA SER A 443 7.63 3.62 -26.33
C SER A 443 6.72 3.01 -25.25
N VAL A 444 6.92 3.40 -23.99
CA VAL A 444 6.17 2.93 -22.82
C VAL A 444 4.85 3.68 -22.57
N ASN A 445 4.57 4.77 -23.30
CA ASN A 445 3.22 5.38 -23.24
C ASN A 445 2.17 4.35 -23.71
N VAL A 446 0.96 4.43 -23.17
CA VAL A 446 -0.09 3.41 -23.33
C VAL A 446 -0.42 3.13 -24.78
N LYS A 447 -0.70 4.16 -25.59
CA LYS A 447 -1.09 3.96 -26.99
C LYS A 447 -0.01 3.28 -27.82
N PRO A 448 1.24 3.80 -27.92
CA PRO A 448 2.26 3.14 -28.72
C PRO A 448 2.65 1.77 -28.15
N ALA A 449 2.56 1.54 -26.83
CA ALA A 449 2.78 0.22 -26.23
C ALA A 449 1.71 -0.79 -26.68
N TYR A 450 0.44 -0.40 -26.61
CA TYR A 450 -0.70 -1.21 -27.04
C TYR A 450 -0.65 -1.51 -28.54
N GLU A 451 -0.42 -0.50 -29.40
CA GLU A 451 -0.30 -0.66 -30.85
C GLU A 451 0.76 -1.71 -31.24
N ARG A 452 1.96 -1.63 -30.65
CA ARG A 452 3.03 -2.60 -30.92
C ARG A 452 2.69 -4.00 -30.42
N TRP A 453 1.97 -4.10 -29.32
CA TRP A 453 1.62 -5.38 -28.73
C TRP A 453 0.50 -6.07 -29.51
N ILE A 454 -0.57 -5.34 -29.86
CA ILE A 454 -1.71 -5.91 -30.58
C ILE A 454 -1.32 -6.32 -32.01
N THR A 455 -0.36 -5.62 -32.61
CA THR A 455 0.26 -6.04 -33.89
C THR A 455 0.89 -7.43 -33.80
N LYS A 456 1.42 -7.81 -32.63
CA LYS A 456 2.03 -9.13 -32.39
C LYS A 456 1.04 -10.16 -31.86
N ASN A 457 -0.06 -9.72 -31.25
CA ASN A 457 -1.05 -10.57 -30.59
C ASN A 457 -2.47 -10.18 -31.05
N PRO A 458 -2.79 -10.33 -32.34
CA PRO A 458 -4.07 -9.90 -32.89
C PRO A 458 -5.24 -10.58 -32.17
N GLY A 459 -6.30 -9.82 -31.88
CA GLY A 459 -7.49 -10.32 -31.19
C GLY A 459 -7.36 -10.50 -29.67
N GLN A 460 -6.17 -10.30 -29.08
CA GLN A 460 -5.96 -10.47 -27.64
C GLN A 460 -6.04 -9.17 -26.83
N GLY A 461 -6.69 -8.13 -27.36
CA GLY A 461 -6.75 -6.80 -26.72
C GLY A 461 -7.26 -6.85 -25.28
N LEU A 462 -8.25 -7.69 -25.01
CA LEU A 462 -8.86 -7.86 -23.69
C LEU A 462 -7.82 -8.29 -22.64
N HIS A 463 -6.88 -9.16 -23.02
CA HIS A 463 -5.85 -9.73 -22.13
C HIS A 463 -4.57 -8.89 -22.05
N PHE A 464 -4.53 -7.73 -22.72
CA PHE A 464 -3.31 -6.95 -22.84
C PHE A 464 -2.72 -6.57 -21.48
N THR A 465 -3.53 -6.10 -20.54
CA THR A 465 -3.01 -5.56 -19.27
C THR A 465 -2.43 -6.68 -18.41
N GLY A 466 -3.17 -7.76 -18.18
CA GLY A 466 -2.74 -8.90 -17.37
C GLY A 466 -1.53 -9.61 -17.97
N GLN A 467 -1.48 -9.84 -19.28
CA GLN A 467 -0.30 -10.46 -19.92
C GLN A 467 0.98 -9.61 -19.82
N ASN A 468 0.84 -8.32 -19.51
CA ASN A 468 1.96 -7.41 -19.30
C ASN A 468 2.31 -7.20 -17.81
N ILE A 469 1.59 -7.81 -16.85
CA ILE A 469 2.00 -7.87 -15.44
C ILE A 469 3.04 -8.99 -15.27
N ARG A 470 4.31 -8.69 -15.50
CA ARG A 470 5.41 -9.66 -15.51
C ARG A 470 6.47 -9.42 -14.44
N CYS A 471 6.54 -8.21 -13.89
CA CYS A 471 7.41 -7.95 -12.76
C CYS A 471 6.83 -8.58 -11.48
N PRO A 472 7.69 -9.13 -10.61
CA PRO A 472 7.26 -9.61 -9.30
C PRO A 472 6.94 -8.45 -8.34
N ASP A 473 7.63 -7.33 -8.53
CA ASP A 473 7.51 -6.15 -7.68
C ASP A 473 7.74 -4.86 -8.44
N LEU A 474 7.27 -3.74 -7.87
CA LEU A 474 7.40 -2.40 -8.44
C LEU A 474 8.78 -1.76 -8.27
N THR A 475 9.69 -2.38 -7.52
CA THR A 475 11.06 -1.85 -7.30
C THR A 475 11.96 -2.08 -8.51
N LYS A 476 11.56 -2.97 -9.42
CA LYS A 476 12.30 -3.22 -10.66
C LYS A 476 12.29 -1.99 -11.57
N ARG A 477 13.47 -1.54 -11.97
CA ARG A 477 13.64 -0.45 -12.94
C ARG A 477 13.48 -0.87 -14.41
N SER A 478 13.03 -2.10 -14.66
CA SER A 478 12.88 -2.68 -15.99
C SER A 478 11.43 -3.09 -16.25
N ALA A 479 11.16 -3.52 -17.48
CA ALA A 479 9.84 -4.01 -17.86
C ALA A 479 9.61 -5.51 -17.57
N CYS A 480 10.62 -6.24 -17.07
CA CYS A 480 10.53 -7.70 -16.83
C CYS A 480 9.96 -8.50 -18.02
N GLY A 481 10.28 -8.07 -19.25
CA GLY A 481 9.76 -8.68 -20.48
C GLY A 481 8.34 -8.26 -20.89
N GLY A 482 7.70 -7.34 -20.17
CA GLY A 482 6.45 -6.68 -20.55
C GLY A 482 6.68 -5.42 -21.39
N VAL A 483 5.59 -4.74 -21.78
CA VAL A 483 5.67 -3.46 -22.51
C VAL A 483 5.71 -2.22 -21.61
N TYR A 484 5.31 -2.39 -20.35
CA TYR A 484 5.29 -1.34 -19.32
C TYR A 484 6.45 -1.48 -18.34
N LEU A 485 6.84 -0.38 -17.69
CA LEU A 485 7.74 -0.44 -16.53
C LEU A 485 7.02 -1.09 -15.34
N ALA A 486 7.77 -1.66 -14.41
CA ALA A 486 7.22 -2.38 -13.26
C ALA A 486 6.15 -1.59 -12.50
N GLU A 487 6.41 -0.32 -12.20
CA GLU A 487 5.46 0.59 -11.54
C GLU A 487 4.10 0.61 -12.25
N THR A 488 4.11 0.83 -13.57
CA THR A 488 2.92 0.87 -14.42
C THR A 488 2.20 -0.47 -14.49
N GLN A 489 2.92 -1.60 -14.46
CA GLN A 489 2.33 -2.94 -14.46
C GLN A 489 1.48 -3.21 -13.20
N HIS A 490 1.90 -2.67 -12.06
CA HIS A 490 1.22 -2.85 -10.78
C HIS A 490 0.16 -1.79 -10.46
N TYR A 491 -0.03 -0.83 -11.36
CA TYR A 491 -0.81 0.36 -11.12
C TYR A 491 -2.33 0.11 -11.20
N ALA A 492 -2.80 -0.43 -12.34
CA ALA A 492 -4.24 -0.48 -12.62
C ALA A 492 -5.01 -1.43 -11.69
N TYR A 493 -4.51 -2.64 -11.44
CA TYR A 493 -5.23 -3.60 -10.60
C TYR A 493 -5.36 -3.11 -9.15
N THR A 494 -4.37 -2.34 -8.66
CA THR A 494 -4.37 -1.78 -7.31
C THR A 494 -5.46 -0.72 -7.16
N ILE A 495 -5.62 0.15 -8.16
CA ILE A 495 -6.68 1.16 -8.21
C ILE A 495 -8.07 0.53 -8.24
N VAL A 496 -8.24 -0.52 -9.05
CA VAL A 496 -9.50 -1.26 -9.12
C VAL A 496 -9.85 -1.87 -7.77
N ALA A 497 -8.90 -2.54 -7.12
CA ALA A 497 -9.09 -3.14 -5.81
C ALA A 497 -9.47 -2.11 -4.73
N GLN A 498 -8.77 -0.96 -4.70
CA GLN A 498 -9.09 0.14 -3.79
C GLN A 498 -10.50 0.69 -4.02
N HIS A 499 -10.92 0.79 -5.27
CA HIS A 499 -12.28 1.25 -5.60
C HIS A 499 -13.34 0.26 -5.12
N PHE A 500 -13.15 -1.06 -5.29
CA PHE A 500 -14.11 -2.06 -4.81
C PHE A 500 -14.33 -1.93 -3.29
N LEU A 501 -13.25 -1.85 -2.52
CA LEU A 501 -13.38 -1.70 -1.07
C LEU A 501 -13.95 -0.33 -0.67
N ALA A 502 -13.66 0.74 -1.43
CA ALA A 502 -14.27 2.04 -1.21
C ALA A 502 -15.79 1.99 -1.42
N VAL A 503 -16.27 1.30 -2.46
CA VAL A 503 -17.70 1.09 -2.71
C VAL A 503 -18.36 0.43 -1.51
N CYS A 504 -17.78 -0.66 -0.98
CA CYS A 504 -18.32 -1.32 0.21
C CYS A 504 -18.31 -0.43 1.46
N TYR A 505 -17.17 0.21 1.75
CA TYR A 505 -17.04 1.08 2.92
C TYR A 505 -18.04 2.24 2.91
N TYR A 506 -18.15 2.95 1.78
CA TYR A 506 -19.01 4.11 1.68
C TYR A 506 -20.50 3.75 1.55
N ALA A 507 -20.84 2.66 0.86
CA ALA A 507 -22.22 2.18 0.80
C ALA A 507 -22.74 1.79 2.19
N GLN A 508 -21.92 1.13 3.01
CA GLN A 508 -22.26 0.73 4.37
C GLN A 508 -22.33 1.92 5.33
N ASN A 509 -21.31 2.78 5.34
CA ASN A 509 -21.15 3.81 6.37
C ASN A 509 -21.78 5.16 6.00
N TYR A 510 -22.00 5.42 4.71
CA TYR A 510 -22.48 6.71 4.18
C TYR A 510 -23.56 6.55 3.10
N PRO A 511 -24.57 5.68 3.29
CA PRO A 511 -25.53 5.32 2.24
C PRO A 511 -26.35 6.51 1.73
N GLU A 512 -26.59 7.52 2.57
CA GLU A 512 -27.42 8.70 2.27
C GLU A 512 -26.71 9.76 1.41
N GLU A 513 -25.40 9.65 1.21
CA GLU A 513 -24.68 10.60 0.36
C GLU A 513 -24.96 10.36 -1.12
N GLN A 514 -25.21 11.44 -1.87
CA GLN A 514 -25.58 11.36 -3.28
C GLN A 514 -24.55 10.57 -4.11
N ALA A 515 -23.27 10.69 -3.81
CA ALA A 515 -22.21 9.95 -4.48
C ALA A 515 -22.32 8.43 -4.25
N PHE A 516 -22.74 7.99 -3.07
CA PHE A 516 -22.65 6.60 -2.64
C PHE A 516 -24.00 5.88 -2.63
N LYS A 517 -25.10 6.63 -2.70
CA LYS A 517 -26.47 6.08 -2.76
C LYS A 517 -26.65 4.98 -3.84
N PRO A 518 -26.10 5.10 -5.06
CA PRO A 518 -26.22 4.02 -6.05
C PRO A 518 -25.56 2.70 -5.62
N TRP A 519 -24.59 2.75 -4.71
CA TRP A 519 -23.83 1.58 -4.27
C TRP A 519 -24.50 0.75 -3.18
N ARG A 520 -25.65 1.20 -2.65
CA ARG A 520 -26.43 0.43 -1.64
C ARG A 520 -26.78 -0.98 -2.11
N PHE A 521 -26.92 -1.17 -3.42
CA PHE A 521 -27.16 -2.48 -4.00
C PHE A 521 -26.07 -3.50 -3.63
N PHE A 522 -24.81 -3.07 -3.54
CA PHE A 522 -23.66 -3.94 -3.29
C PHE A 522 -23.52 -4.40 -1.83
N VAL A 523 -24.26 -3.80 -0.89
CA VAL A 523 -24.28 -4.15 0.55
C VAL A 523 -25.58 -4.82 0.98
N SER A 524 -26.39 -5.26 0.02
CA SER A 524 -27.54 -6.12 0.28
C SER A 524 -27.09 -7.58 0.42
N SER A 525 -27.96 -8.47 0.91
CA SER A 525 -27.65 -9.88 1.22
C SER A 525 -27.06 -10.72 0.08
N ASP A 526 -27.14 -10.22 -1.16
CA ASP A 526 -26.60 -10.85 -2.39
C ASP A 526 -25.52 -9.98 -3.06
N GLY A 527 -25.05 -8.94 -2.37
CA GLY A 527 -24.02 -8.03 -2.83
C GLY A 527 -22.62 -8.53 -2.48
N TYR A 528 -21.63 -8.21 -3.31
CA TYR A 528 -20.26 -8.69 -3.08
C TYR A 528 -19.63 -8.18 -1.78
N CYS A 529 -20.17 -7.09 -1.20
CA CYS A 529 -19.61 -6.54 0.03
C CYS A 529 -19.81 -7.45 1.24
N ASP A 530 -20.75 -8.39 1.21
CA ASP A 530 -21.01 -9.34 2.29
C ASP A 530 -19.87 -10.35 2.51
N GLN A 531 -18.93 -10.44 1.57
CA GLN A 531 -17.72 -11.26 1.70
C GLN A 531 -16.64 -10.61 2.58
N PHE A 532 -16.81 -9.32 2.90
CA PHE A 532 -15.83 -8.53 3.62
C PHE A 532 -16.38 -8.11 4.97
N ASP A 533 -15.54 -8.20 6.00
CA ASP A 533 -15.82 -7.59 7.29
C ASP A 533 -15.39 -6.12 7.24
N ILE A 534 -16.23 -5.31 6.60
CA ILE A 534 -16.01 -3.89 6.39
C ILE A 534 -16.22 -3.16 7.72
N PRO A 535 -15.21 -2.45 8.25
CA PRO A 535 -15.33 -1.81 9.55
C PRO A 535 -16.35 -0.67 9.50
N THR A 536 -17.04 -0.48 10.62
CA THR A 536 -17.89 0.67 10.85
C THR A 536 -17.06 1.92 11.11
N ARG A 537 -17.64 3.10 10.84
CA ARG A 537 -17.04 4.39 11.16
C ARG A 537 -16.60 4.48 12.62
N GLU A 538 -17.40 3.94 13.54
CA GLU A 538 -17.13 3.94 14.97
C GLU A 538 -15.94 3.04 15.33
N GLU A 539 -15.72 1.93 14.62
CA GLU A 539 -14.54 1.07 14.80
C GLU A 539 -13.28 1.74 14.26
N VAL A 540 -13.36 2.32 13.05
CA VAL A 540 -12.28 3.09 12.44
C VAL A 540 -11.80 4.21 13.38
N LYS A 541 -12.74 4.97 13.98
CA LYS A 541 -12.42 6.04 14.94
C LYS A 541 -11.80 5.54 16.25
N ARG A 542 -12.27 4.40 16.77
CA ARG A 542 -11.75 3.84 18.03
C ARG A 542 -10.29 3.38 17.91
N LYS A 543 -9.87 2.95 16.72
CA LYS A 543 -8.49 2.54 16.43
C LYS A 543 -7.48 3.70 16.32
N VAL A 544 -7.93 4.95 16.25
CA VAL A 544 -7.06 6.14 16.26
C VAL A 544 -6.60 6.51 17.68
N VAL A 545 -7.25 5.99 18.71
CA VAL A 545 -6.96 6.30 20.12
C VAL A 545 -6.26 5.11 20.78
N LYS A 546 -4.94 5.02 20.65
CA LYS A 546 -4.08 4.29 21.60
C LYS A 546 -2.62 4.72 21.53
#